data_AF-A0A4U9HNM3-F1
#
_entry.id   AF-A0A4U9HNM3-F1
#
_cell.length_a   1.000
_cell.length_b   1.000
_cell.length_c   1.000
_cell.angle_alpha   90.00
_cell.angle_beta   90.00
_cell.angle_gamma   90.00
#
_symmetry.space_group_name_H-M   'P 1'
#
loop_
_entity.id
_entity.type
_entity.pdbx_description
1 polymer ?
#
loop_
_entity_poly.entity_id
_entity_poly.type
_entity_poly.pdbx_seq_one_letter_code
_entity_poly.pdbx_strand_id
1 'polypeptide(L)'
;MTNTRTTDVAATVNQIKSLERVGVDIVRVSVPTMDAAEAFKQIKQQVNVPLVADIHFDYRIALQVAEYGVDCLRINPGNIGNESRIRSVVDCARDKNIPIRIGVNGGSLEKDLQEKYGEPTPEALLESAMRHVDILDRLNFDQFKVSVKASDVFLAVQSYRLLAARIDQPLHLGITEAAARAAGR
;
A
#
# COMPACT_ATOMS: atom_id res chain seq x y z
N MET A 1 -4.53 -2.87 10.49
CA MET A 1 -3.83 -3.88 9.67
C MET A 1 -3.76 -5.15 10.49
N THR A 2 -3.94 -6.32 9.87
CA THR A 2 -3.76 -7.60 10.56
C THR A 2 -2.28 -7.90 10.80
N ASN A 3 -1.99 -8.73 11.80
CA ASN A 3 -0.65 -9.26 12.06
C ASN A 3 -0.61 -10.79 12.15
N THR A 4 -1.73 -11.45 11.88
CA THR A 4 -1.81 -12.90 11.69
C THR A 4 -1.14 -13.31 10.38
N ARG A 5 -0.79 -14.59 10.26
CA ARG A 5 -0.45 -15.18 8.96
C ARG A 5 -1.72 -15.27 8.13
N THR A 6 -1.74 -14.65 6.96
CA THR A 6 -2.93 -14.64 6.09
C THR A 6 -3.41 -16.04 5.71
N THR A 7 -2.50 -17.01 5.61
CA THR A 7 -2.83 -18.42 5.38
C THR A 7 -3.60 -19.08 6.53
N ASP A 8 -3.57 -18.51 7.74
CA ASP A 8 -4.48 -18.85 8.82
C ASP A 8 -5.76 -18.01 8.68
N VAL A 9 -6.69 -18.53 7.88
CA VAL A 9 -7.97 -17.89 7.56
C VAL A 9 -8.75 -17.61 8.83
N ALA A 10 -8.86 -18.57 9.74
CA ALA A 10 -9.66 -18.45 10.96
C ALA A 10 -9.10 -17.36 11.88
N ALA A 11 -7.78 -17.36 12.14
CA ALA A 11 -7.15 -16.32 12.96
C ALA A 11 -7.32 -14.93 12.33
N THR A 12 -7.14 -14.84 11.00
CA THR A 12 -7.23 -13.56 10.28
C THR A 12 -8.65 -13.00 10.28
N VAL A 13 -9.67 -13.83 10.02
CA VAL A 13 -11.09 -13.43 10.10
C VAL A 13 -11.44 -12.98 11.52
N ASN A 14 -11.01 -13.72 12.54
CA ASN A 14 -11.26 -13.36 13.94
C ASN A 14 -10.63 -12.01 14.31
N GLN A 15 -9.41 -11.75 13.83
CA GLN A 15 -8.75 -10.46 14.04
C GLN A 15 -9.48 -9.34 13.30
N ILE A 16 -9.88 -9.55 12.04
CA ILE A 16 -10.64 -8.55 11.27
C ILE A 16 -11.94 -8.19 12.00
N LYS A 17 -12.73 -9.18 12.43
CA LYS A 17 -13.97 -8.95 13.19
C LYS A 17 -13.72 -8.23 14.53
N SER A 18 -12.58 -8.49 15.18
CA SER A 18 -12.18 -7.75 16.37
C SER A 18 -11.88 -6.28 16.08
N LEU A 19 -11.21 -5.99 14.96
CA LEU A 19 -10.94 -4.63 14.50
C LEU A 19 -12.24 -3.90 14.10
N GLU A 20 -13.15 -4.56 13.40
CA GLU A 20 -14.47 -4.02 13.04
C GLU A 20 -15.25 -3.58 14.29
N ARG A 21 -15.26 -4.40 15.36
CA ARG A 21 -15.97 -4.09 16.62
C ARG A 21 -15.45 -2.85 17.33
N VAL A 22 -14.20 -2.47 17.11
CA VAL A 22 -13.61 -1.24 17.69
C VAL A 22 -13.64 -0.05 16.72
N GLY A 23 -14.37 -0.17 15.60
CA GLY A 23 -14.64 0.92 14.68
C GLY A 23 -13.60 1.12 13.58
N VAL A 24 -12.85 0.08 13.19
CA VAL A 24 -11.95 0.17 12.03
C VAL A 24 -12.73 0.12 10.71
N ASP A 25 -12.61 1.18 9.90
CA ASP A 25 -13.33 1.30 8.62
C ASP A 25 -12.71 0.51 7.46
N ILE A 26 -11.40 0.28 7.48
CA ILE A 26 -10.65 -0.39 6.40
C ILE A 26 -9.54 -1.24 7.01
N VAL A 27 -9.45 -2.52 6.61
CA VAL A 27 -8.42 -3.43 7.10
C VAL A 27 -7.44 -3.79 6.00
N ARG A 28 -6.15 -3.58 6.26
CA ARG A 28 -5.07 -4.08 5.40
C ARG A 28 -4.64 -5.49 5.83
N VAL A 29 -4.43 -6.37 4.86
CA VAL A 29 -3.96 -7.76 5.00
C VAL A 29 -2.73 -7.98 4.11
N SER A 30 -1.70 -8.65 4.62
CA SER A 30 -0.48 -8.96 3.85
C SER A 30 -0.71 -10.13 2.90
N VAL A 31 -0.32 -10.04 1.63
CA VAL A 31 -0.48 -11.13 0.65
C VAL A 31 0.85 -11.40 -0.05
N PRO A 32 1.81 -12.07 0.62
CA PRO A 32 3.16 -12.26 0.09
C PRO A 32 3.30 -13.43 -0.90
N THR A 33 2.35 -14.36 -0.91
CA THR A 33 2.40 -15.60 -1.72
C THR A 33 1.05 -15.91 -2.36
N MET A 34 1.03 -16.83 -3.32
CA MET A 34 -0.23 -17.28 -3.92
C MET A 34 -1.13 -18.03 -2.92
N ASP A 35 -0.54 -18.81 -2.00
CA ASP A 35 -1.30 -19.43 -0.90
C ASP A 35 -1.99 -18.39 -0.03
N ALA A 36 -1.33 -17.26 0.22
CA ALA A 36 -1.95 -16.14 0.93
C ALA A 36 -3.06 -15.48 0.10
N ALA A 37 -2.98 -15.47 -1.23
CA ALA A 37 -4.05 -14.98 -2.09
C ALA A 37 -5.28 -15.91 -2.08
N GLU A 38 -5.05 -17.23 -2.08
CA GLU A 38 -6.13 -18.21 -1.92
C GLU A 38 -6.80 -18.10 -0.55
N ALA A 39 -6.02 -17.90 0.51
CA ALA A 39 -6.56 -17.62 1.83
C ALA A 39 -7.32 -16.28 1.88
N PHE A 40 -6.80 -15.24 1.20
CA PHE A 40 -7.46 -13.94 1.09
C PHE A 40 -8.87 -14.05 0.49
N LYS A 41 -9.07 -14.88 -0.53
CA LYS A 41 -10.39 -15.19 -1.10
C LYS A 41 -11.39 -15.67 -0.04
N GLN A 42 -10.97 -16.64 0.78
CA GLN A 42 -11.80 -17.19 1.84
C GLN A 42 -12.07 -16.17 2.95
N ILE A 43 -11.10 -15.32 3.27
CA ILE A 43 -11.25 -14.23 4.24
C ILE A 43 -12.28 -13.21 3.74
N LYS A 44 -12.18 -12.76 2.49
CA LYS A 44 -13.06 -11.75 1.89
C LYS A 44 -14.53 -12.17 1.87
N GLN A 45 -14.82 -13.47 1.79
CA GLN A 45 -16.18 -14.02 1.88
C GLN A 45 -16.78 -14.00 3.29
N GLN A 46 -15.97 -13.78 4.33
CA GLN A 46 -16.37 -13.92 5.74
C GLN A 46 -16.36 -12.61 6.53
N VAL A 47 -16.01 -11.49 5.88
CA VAL A 47 -15.87 -10.15 6.49
C VAL A 47 -16.55 -9.10 5.62
N ASN A 48 -17.03 -8.03 6.25
CA ASN A 48 -17.77 -6.98 5.54
C ASN A 48 -16.93 -5.71 5.34
N VAL A 49 -15.93 -5.48 6.20
CA VAL A 49 -15.04 -4.33 6.08
C VAL A 49 -14.23 -4.37 4.78
N PRO A 50 -14.04 -3.23 4.10
CA PRO A 50 -13.13 -3.14 2.97
C PRO A 50 -11.72 -3.63 3.31
N LEU A 51 -11.18 -4.47 2.44
CA LEU A 51 -9.87 -5.09 2.54
C LEU A 51 -8.88 -4.49 1.55
N VAL A 52 -7.72 -4.08 2.07
CA VAL A 52 -6.56 -3.67 1.27
C VAL A 52 -5.57 -4.84 1.22
N ALA A 53 -5.24 -5.34 0.03
CA ALA A 53 -4.18 -6.34 -0.14
C ALA A 53 -2.81 -5.65 -0.23
N ASP A 54 -1.88 -6.00 0.67
CA ASP A 54 -0.51 -5.49 0.67
C ASP A 54 0.41 -6.43 -0.11
N ILE A 55 0.85 -5.98 -1.28
CA ILE A 55 1.62 -6.78 -2.25
C ILE A 55 2.88 -6.00 -2.60
N HIS A 56 4.03 -6.69 -2.53
CA HIS A 56 5.33 -6.02 -2.66
C HIS A 56 5.90 -6.10 -4.08
N PHE A 57 5.82 -7.26 -4.74
CA PHE A 57 6.56 -7.52 -5.99
C PHE A 57 5.78 -8.30 -7.06
N ASP A 58 5.05 -9.35 -6.69
CA ASP A 58 4.47 -10.27 -7.69
C ASP A 58 3.14 -9.74 -8.26
N TYR A 59 3.17 -9.29 -9.53
CA TYR A 59 1.99 -8.83 -10.25
C TYR A 59 0.89 -9.90 -10.35
N ARG A 60 1.25 -11.20 -10.37
CA ARG A 60 0.26 -12.29 -10.48
C ARG A 60 -0.61 -12.37 -9.23
N ILE A 61 -0.04 -12.08 -8.06
CA ILE A 61 -0.81 -12.00 -6.81
C ILE A 61 -1.80 -10.82 -6.90
N ALA A 62 -1.37 -9.67 -7.43
CA ALA A 62 -2.23 -8.49 -7.58
C ALA A 62 -3.43 -8.77 -8.51
N LEU A 63 -3.17 -9.42 -9.65
CA LEU A 63 -4.23 -9.86 -10.57
C LEU A 63 -5.17 -10.86 -9.88
N GLN A 64 -4.63 -11.83 -9.15
CA GLN A 64 -5.43 -12.85 -8.49
C GLN A 64 -6.38 -12.27 -7.42
N VAL A 65 -5.87 -11.39 -6.54
CA VAL A 65 -6.73 -10.79 -5.51
C VAL A 65 -7.74 -9.79 -6.09
N ALA A 66 -7.43 -9.19 -7.25
CA ALA A 66 -8.38 -8.38 -8.01
C ALA A 66 -9.54 -9.22 -8.53
N GLU A 67 -9.26 -10.41 -9.08
CA GLU A 67 -10.31 -11.38 -9.43
C GLU A 67 -11.13 -11.84 -8.23
N TYR A 68 -10.51 -11.88 -7.04
CA TYR A 68 -11.19 -12.25 -5.79
C TYR A 68 -11.96 -11.11 -5.13
N GLY A 69 -11.99 -9.92 -5.75
CA GLY A 69 -12.78 -8.78 -5.27
C GLY A 69 -12.14 -8.02 -4.12
N VAL A 70 -10.81 -7.84 -4.13
CA VAL A 70 -10.13 -6.90 -3.23
C VAL A 70 -10.69 -5.48 -3.41
N ASP A 71 -10.84 -4.74 -2.31
CA ASP A 71 -11.40 -3.38 -2.34
C ASP A 71 -10.33 -2.30 -2.64
N CYS A 72 -9.05 -2.62 -2.45
CA CYS A 72 -7.92 -1.75 -2.79
C CYS A 72 -6.61 -2.54 -2.87
N LEU A 73 -5.80 -2.28 -3.90
CA LEU A 73 -4.44 -2.81 -4.00
C LEU A 73 -3.47 -1.85 -3.35
N ARG A 74 -2.61 -2.30 -2.42
CA ARG A 74 -1.41 -1.55 -2.05
C ARG A 74 -0.21 -2.15 -2.75
N ILE A 75 0.32 -1.39 -3.71
CA ILE A 75 1.48 -1.75 -4.52
C ILE A 75 2.31 -0.50 -4.80
N ASN A 76 3.61 -0.70 -4.99
CA ASN A 76 4.49 0.33 -5.54
C ASN A 76 4.78 -0.07 -7.00
N PRO A 77 4.26 0.64 -8.01
CA PRO A 77 4.43 0.28 -9.43
C PRO A 77 5.87 -0.03 -9.82
N GLY A 78 6.85 0.72 -9.33
CA GLY A 78 8.28 0.50 -9.62
C GLY A 78 8.83 -0.84 -9.13
N ASN A 79 8.18 -1.48 -8.15
CA ASN A 79 8.62 -2.77 -7.59
C ASN A 79 8.04 -3.99 -8.34
N ILE A 80 7.03 -3.78 -9.19
CA ILE A 80 6.31 -4.87 -9.89
C ILE A 80 7.14 -5.45 -11.06
N GLY A 81 8.06 -4.65 -11.59
CA GLY A 81 8.98 -5.04 -12.66
C GLY A 81 8.74 -4.22 -13.93
N ASN A 82 8.72 -4.89 -15.08
CA ASN A 82 8.62 -4.19 -16.36
C ASN A 82 7.24 -3.53 -16.60
N GLU A 83 7.21 -2.60 -17.55
CA GLU A 83 6.00 -1.82 -17.87
C GLU A 83 4.82 -2.70 -18.28
N SER A 84 5.06 -3.80 -19.00
CA SER A 84 4.01 -4.73 -19.41
C SER A 84 3.26 -5.31 -18.21
N ARG A 85 3.99 -5.74 -17.17
CA ARG A 85 3.38 -6.28 -15.94
C ARG A 85 2.62 -5.22 -15.16
N ILE A 86 3.17 -4.01 -15.07
CA ILE A 86 2.51 -2.88 -14.40
C ILE A 86 1.20 -2.55 -15.12
N ARG A 87 1.24 -2.45 -16.44
CA ARG A 87 0.08 -2.20 -17.29
C ARG A 87 -1.01 -3.24 -17.07
N SER A 88 -0.67 -4.54 -17.01
CA SER A 88 -1.65 -5.59 -16.70
C SER A 88 -2.37 -5.36 -15.36
N VAL A 89 -1.65 -4.94 -14.31
CA VAL A 89 -2.25 -4.66 -13.01
C VAL A 89 -3.13 -3.41 -13.06
N VAL A 90 -2.67 -2.35 -13.72
CA VAL A 90 -3.42 -1.09 -13.85
C VAL A 90 -4.69 -1.27 -14.68
N ASP A 91 -4.62 -2.00 -15.80
CA ASP A 91 -5.78 -2.28 -16.64
C ASP A 91 -6.81 -3.12 -15.86
N CYS A 92 -6.36 -4.18 -15.17
CA CYS A 92 -7.24 -4.98 -14.30
C CYS A 92 -7.89 -4.15 -13.19
N ALA A 93 -7.12 -3.27 -12.54
CA ALA A 93 -7.62 -2.37 -11.50
C ALA A 93 -8.66 -1.38 -12.07
N ARG A 94 -8.42 -0.82 -13.26
CA ARG A 94 -9.35 0.07 -13.95
C ARG A 94 -10.66 -0.66 -14.30
N ASP A 95 -10.56 -1.82 -14.93
CA ASP A 95 -11.72 -2.59 -15.40
C ASP A 95 -12.63 -3.02 -14.24
N LYS A 96 -12.04 -3.27 -13.07
CA LYS A 96 -12.77 -3.67 -11.86
C LYS A 96 -13.07 -2.51 -10.90
N ASN A 97 -12.71 -1.28 -11.26
CA ASN A 97 -12.87 -0.09 -10.42
C ASN A 97 -12.23 -0.25 -9.02
N ILE A 98 -11.01 -0.78 -8.98
CA ILE A 98 -10.24 -1.02 -7.75
C ILE A 98 -9.15 0.05 -7.62
N PRO A 99 -9.17 0.88 -6.56
CA PRO A 99 -8.15 1.89 -6.36
C PRO A 99 -6.80 1.31 -5.95
N ILE A 100 -5.72 1.98 -6.36
CA ILE A 100 -4.34 1.64 -5.98
C ILE A 100 -3.85 2.57 -4.86
N ARG A 101 -3.15 2.03 -3.88
CA ARG A 101 -2.39 2.81 -2.90
C ARG A 101 -0.90 2.64 -3.14
N ILE A 102 -0.22 3.74 -3.46
CA ILE A 102 1.25 3.84 -3.44
C ILE A 102 1.69 4.06 -2.00
N GLY A 103 2.74 3.35 -1.56
CA GLY A 103 3.29 3.53 -0.22
C GLY A 103 4.81 3.55 -0.19
N VAL A 104 5.38 4.75 -0.03
CA VAL A 104 6.81 4.98 0.14
C VAL A 104 7.14 5.03 1.63
N ASN A 105 8.26 4.42 2.02
CA ASN A 105 8.78 4.47 3.40
C ASN A 105 10.24 4.93 3.38
N GLY A 106 10.62 5.81 4.31
CA GLY A 106 11.99 6.36 4.38
C GLY A 106 13.07 5.30 4.63
N GLY A 107 12.74 4.24 5.38
CA GLY A 107 13.67 3.13 5.64
C GLY A 107 13.87 2.18 4.47
N SER A 108 13.14 2.33 3.36
CA SER A 108 13.19 1.43 2.21
C SER A 108 13.19 2.17 0.87
N LEU A 109 13.85 3.33 0.80
CA LEU A 109 14.02 4.09 -0.44
C LEU A 109 14.82 3.28 -1.47
N GLU A 110 14.60 3.57 -2.76
CA GLU A 110 15.39 3.01 -3.85
C GLU A 110 16.88 3.37 -3.73
N LYS A 111 17.77 2.46 -4.14
CA LYS A 111 19.23 2.61 -3.96
C LYS A 111 19.78 3.87 -4.61
N ASP A 112 19.31 4.22 -5.80
CA ASP A 112 19.76 5.40 -6.53
C ASP A 112 19.34 6.71 -5.83
N LEU A 113 18.19 6.71 -5.15
CA LEU A 113 17.79 7.84 -4.29
C LEU A 113 18.63 7.91 -3.02
N GLN A 114 18.95 6.77 -2.41
CA GLN A 114 19.87 6.74 -1.27
C GLN A 114 21.25 7.26 -1.66
N GLU A 115 21.77 6.89 -2.83
CA GLU A 115 23.05 7.39 -3.35
C GLU A 115 23.00 8.88 -3.69
N LYS A 116 21.89 9.36 -4.26
CA LYS A 116 21.70 10.77 -4.63
C LYS A 116 21.57 11.70 -3.43
N TYR A 117 20.83 11.29 -2.40
CA TYR A 117 20.49 12.13 -1.25
C TYR A 117 21.33 11.83 0.01
N GLY A 118 22.02 10.69 0.06
CA GLY A 118 22.82 10.24 1.20
C GLY A 118 21.98 9.72 2.36
N GLU A 119 20.95 10.47 2.77
CA GLU A 119 20.02 10.11 3.83
C GLU A 119 18.55 10.31 3.40
N PRO A 120 17.57 9.72 4.11
CA PRO A 120 16.16 9.98 3.85
C PRO A 120 15.80 11.45 4.13
N THR A 121 15.55 12.21 3.07
CA THR A 121 15.08 13.61 3.14
C THR A 121 13.62 13.72 2.68
N PRO A 122 12.94 14.84 2.99
CA PRO A 122 11.60 15.10 2.46
C PRO A 122 11.54 15.03 0.93
N GLU A 123 12.57 15.52 0.27
CA GLU A 123 12.73 15.54 -1.19
C GLU A 123 12.96 14.14 -1.75
N ALA A 124 13.77 13.30 -1.09
CA ALA A 124 13.98 11.91 -1.50
C ALA A 124 12.67 11.11 -1.45
N LEU A 125 11.89 11.29 -0.38
CA LEU A 125 10.57 10.67 -0.21
C LEU A 125 9.56 11.16 -1.25
N LEU A 126 9.57 12.47 -1.56
CA LEU A 126 8.75 13.05 -2.62
C LEU A 126 9.13 12.46 -3.98
N GLU A 127 10.41 12.40 -4.31
CA GLU A 127 10.88 11.89 -5.60
C GLU A 127 10.50 10.41 -5.79
N SER A 128 10.69 9.58 -4.77
CA SER A 128 10.25 8.18 -4.78
C SER A 128 8.73 8.06 -5.02
N ALA A 129 7.93 8.89 -4.33
CA ALA A 129 6.48 8.87 -4.51
C ALA A 129 6.08 9.29 -5.93
N MET A 130 6.67 10.38 -6.45
CA MET A 130 6.37 10.88 -7.78
C MET A 130 6.77 9.91 -8.88
N ARG A 131 7.88 9.15 -8.74
CA ARG A 131 8.24 8.09 -9.69
C ARG A 131 7.12 7.08 -9.90
N HIS A 132 6.42 6.72 -8.83
CA HIS A 132 5.28 5.80 -8.90
C HIS A 132 4.01 6.48 -9.43
N VAL A 133 3.77 7.73 -9.06
CA VAL A 133 2.65 8.53 -9.59
C VAL A 133 2.79 8.70 -11.10
N ASP A 134 3.97 9.09 -11.59
CA ASP A 134 4.25 9.28 -13.01
C ASP A 134 4.01 8.00 -13.84
N ILE A 135 4.22 6.82 -13.24
CA ILE A 135 3.90 5.54 -13.89
C ILE A 135 2.38 5.39 -14.06
N LEU A 136 1.60 5.69 -13.02
CA LEU A 136 0.12 5.63 -13.10
C LEU A 136 -0.42 6.70 -14.05
N ASP A 137 0.14 7.91 -14.05
CA ASP A 137 -0.23 9.00 -14.93
C ASP A 137 0.03 8.66 -16.40
N ARG A 138 1.21 8.10 -16.74
CA ARG A 138 1.49 7.61 -18.11
C ARG A 138 0.55 6.51 -18.57
N LEU A 139 -0.03 5.77 -17.63
CA LEU A 139 -1.02 4.74 -17.89
C LEU A 139 -2.45 5.27 -17.82
N ASN A 140 -2.66 6.57 -17.62
CA ASN A 140 -3.97 7.21 -17.46
C ASN A 140 -4.79 6.51 -16.37
N PHE A 141 -4.24 6.42 -15.16
CA PHE A 141 -4.93 5.86 -14.00
C PHE A 141 -4.91 6.85 -12.84
N ASP A 142 -6.09 7.39 -12.51
CA ASP A 142 -6.31 8.47 -11.56
C ASP A 142 -6.87 7.99 -10.21
N GLN A 143 -7.42 6.77 -10.15
CA GLN A 143 -8.00 6.17 -8.94
C GLN A 143 -6.93 5.64 -7.97
N PHE A 144 -6.08 6.53 -7.47
CA PHE A 144 -5.07 6.16 -6.49
C PHE A 144 -5.00 7.09 -5.29
N LYS A 145 -4.29 6.62 -4.26
CA LYS A 145 -3.92 7.40 -3.07
C LYS A 145 -2.47 7.13 -2.71
N VAL A 146 -1.81 8.07 -2.03
CA VAL A 146 -0.37 7.99 -1.77
C VAL A 146 -0.07 8.11 -0.27
N SER A 147 0.92 7.37 0.21
CA SER A 147 1.50 7.57 1.54
C SER A 147 3.03 7.69 1.45
N VAL A 148 3.59 8.66 2.16
CA VAL A 148 5.04 8.84 2.36
C VAL A 148 5.33 8.78 3.86
N LYS A 149 5.78 7.63 4.36
CA LYS A 149 5.95 7.41 5.80
C LYS A 149 7.41 7.49 6.21
N ALA A 150 7.66 8.10 7.35
CA ALA A 150 8.94 8.11 8.04
C ALA A 150 8.73 7.86 9.53
N SER A 151 9.79 7.47 10.23
CA SER A 151 9.79 7.32 11.70
C SER A 151 9.99 8.65 12.42
N ASP A 152 10.80 9.56 11.85
CA ASP A 152 10.89 10.93 12.32
C ASP A 152 9.63 11.73 11.92
N VAL A 153 9.05 12.41 12.91
CA VAL A 153 7.79 13.16 12.74
C VAL A 153 7.99 14.38 11.85
N PHE A 154 9.11 15.09 11.97
CA PHE A 154 9.36 16.30 11.19
C PHE A 154 9.57 15.95 9.71
N LEU A 155 10.36 14.91 9.45
CA LEU A 155 10.54 14.34 8.12
C LEU A 155 9.20 13.95 7.51
N ALA A 156 8.38 13.16 8.22
CA ALA A 156 7.06 12.75 7.73
C ALA A 156 6.16 13.94 7.39
N VAL A 157 6.03 14.93 8.30
CA VAL A 157 5.19 16.12 8.09
C VAL A 157 5.68 16.91 6.89
N GLN A 158 6.99 17.13 6.75
CA GLN A 158 7.55 17.86 5.62
C GLN A 158 7.33 17.10 4.30
N SER A 159 7.53 15.78 4.27
CA SER A 159 7.26 14.95 3.10
C SER A 159 5.79 15.01 2.67
N TYR A 160 4.85 14.91 3.61
CA TYR A 160 3.42 15.01 3.29
C TYR A 160 3.04 16.40 2.78
N ARG A 161 3.63 17.48 3.32
CA ARG A 161 3.40 18.85 2.82
C ARG A 161 3.92 19.02 1.40
N LEU A 162 5.12 18.53 1.12
CA LEU A 162 5.66 18.54 -0.23
C LEU A 162 4.79 17.75 -1.20
N LEU A 163 4.35 16.55 -0.79
CA LEU A 163 3.50 15.70 -1.62
C LEU A 163 2.12 16.34 -1.87
N ALA A 164 1.48 16.90 -0.84
CA ALA A 164 0.20 17.59 -0.96
C ALA A 164 0.23 18.78 -1.92
N ALA A 165 1.40 19.40 -2.13
CA ALA A 165 1.56 20.48 -3.10
C ALA A 165 1.75 19.98 -4.54
N ARG A 166 1.90 18.67 -4.76
CA ARG A 166 2.21 18.07 -6.08
C ARG A 166 1.11 17.18 -6.64
N ILE A 167 0.21 16.67 -5.80
CA ILE A 167 -0.86 15.77 -6.23
C ILE A 167 -2.20 16.20 -5.63
N ASP A 168 -3.28 15.95 -6.37
CA ASP A 168 -4.66 16.18 -5.91
C ASP A 168 -5.26 14.94 -5.22
N GLN A 169 -4.62 13.78 -5.40
CA GLN A 169 -5.11 12.50 -4.89
C GLN A 169 -5.02 12.42 -3.35
N PRO A 170 -5.90 11.62 -2.71
CA PRO A 170 -5.91 11.50 -1.26
C PRO A 170 -4.58 11.00 -0.67
N LEU A 171 -4.25 11.52 0.51
CA LEU A 171 -3.07 11.11 1.27
C LEU A 171 -3.45 10.15 2.40
N HIS A 172 -2.81 8.98 2.44
CA HIS A 172 -2.92 8.06 3.58
C HIS A 172 -1.79 8.38 4.56
N LEU A 173 -2.10 9.12 5.61
CA LEU A 173 -1.12 9.55 6.60
C LEU A 173 -0.69 8.42 7.54
N GLY A 174 0.55 8.48 8.03
CA GLY A 174 1.03 7.62 9.09
C GLY A 174 2.53 7.74 9.32
N ILE A 175 2.94 7.48 10.56
CA ILE A 175 4.33 7.37 11.00
C ILE A 175 4.69 5.89 11.05
N THR A 176 5.86 5.51 10.53
CA THR A 176 6.39 4.13 10.67
C THR A 176 7.10 4.00 12.00
N GLU A 177 7.02 2.82 12.64
CA GLU A 177 7.78 2.54 13.87
C GLU A 177 7.57 3.58 14.98
N ALA A 178 6.33 4.07 15.13
CA ALA A 178 5.94 4.79 16.34
C ALA A 178 6.32 3.91 17.53
N ALA A 179 7.14 4.46 18.43
CA ALA A 179 7.81 3.75 19.51
C ALA A 179 6.87 2.90 20.38
N ALA A 180 7.41 2.15 21.36
CA ALA A 180 6.64 1.33 22.29
C ALA A 180 5.38 2.06 22.82
N ARG A 181 4.30 1.30 23.12
CA ARG A 181 2.91 1.78 23.35
C ARG A 181 2.73 3.07 24.18
N ALA A 182 3.64 3.41 25.08
CA ALA A 182 3.58 4.63 25.89
C ALA A 182 4.20 5.86 25.20
N ALA A 183 5.24 5.68 24.39
CA ALA A 183 5.94 6.76 23.68
C ALA A 183 5.39 7.00 22.26
N GLY A 184 4.73 6.00 21.66
CA GLY A 184 4.15 6.11 20.32
C GLY A 184 2.69 6.58 20.26
N ARG A 185 2.06 6.91 21.41
CA ARG A 185 0.66 7.38 21.51
C ARG A 185 0.58 8.88 21.69
#